data_AF-A0A0G0UFC5-F1
#
_entry.id   AF-A0A0G0UFC5-F1
#
_cell.length_a   1.000
_cell.length_b   1.000
_cell.length_c   1.000
_cell.angle_alpha   90.00
_cell.angle_beta   90.00
_cell.angle_gamma   90.00
#
_symmetry.space_group_name_H-M   'P 1'
#
loop_
_entity.id
_entity.type
_entity.pdbx_description
1 polymer ?
#
loop_
_entity_poly.entity_id
_entity_poly.type
_entity_poly.pdbx_seq_one_letter_code
_entity_poly.pdbx_strand_id
1 'polypeptide(L)'
;MKRVMNRSYRIRRHHSFSWVWTFFLVILGLGLFAYGIYVLRFAKRDNIVESQSLVEKSRVFISPENKNDSVRTEIHLFDVSGGSSSGTMERQWKDHRMSYRLSAMLPVIDGEKNTYEAWLVQKAPFDFFSLGELTMNEDEIWMHEWNGEEEKEYETYETVIVTLESKDENPAPSSHVLEGVFDEKEKFSEKKFVPLSDEGSVGTVAD
;
A
#
# COMPACT_ATOMS: atom_id res chain seq x y z
N MET A 1 90.59 24.76 1.88
CA MET A 1 90.16 23.68 0.97
C MET A 1 88.97 22.94 1.60
N LYS A 2 87.74 23.19 1.16
CA LYS A 2 86.54 22.42 1.56
C LYS A 2 85.76 22.09 0.29
N ARG A 3 85.72 20.79 -0.07
CA ARG A 3 84.95 20.28 -1.21
C ARG A 3 83.47 20.30 -0.85
N VAL A 4 82.68 21.02 -1.62
CA VAL A 4 81.22 20.99 -1.56
C VAL A 4 80.76 19.73 -2.29
N MET A 5 80.13 18.82 -1.54
CA MET A 5 79.63 17.54 -2.04
C MET A 5 78.17 17.73 -2.47
N ASN A 6 77.93 17.76 -3.78
CA ASN A 6 76.60 17.93 -4.37
C ASN A 6 75.86 16.58 -4.39
N ARG A 7 74.82 16.41 -3.56
CA ARG A 7 73.96 15.21 -3.57
C ARG A 7 72.75 15.46 -4.46
N SER A 8 72.78 14.87 -5.65
CA SER A 8 71.62 14.81 -6.54
C SER A 8 70.55 13.90 -5.96
N TYR A 9 69.40 14.46 -5.61
CA TYR A 9 68.19 13.68 -5.31
C TYR A 9 67.53 13.24 -6.62
N ARG A 10 67.66 11.95 -6.96
CA ARG A 10 66.82 11.30 -7.99
C ARG A 10 65.45 11.04 -7.41
N ILE A 11 64.47 11.86 -7.78
CA ILE A 11 63.06 11.58 -7.50
C ILE A 11 62.58 10.53 -8.52
N ARG A 12 62.53 9.27 -8.09
CA ARG A 12 61.73 8.20 -8.71
C ARG A 12 60.50 8.02 -7.83
N ARG A 13 59.30 8.40 -8.28
CA ARG A 13 58.05 7.85 -7.74
C ARG A 13 57.01 7.69 -8.84
N HIS A 14 56.82 6.42 -9.21
CA HIS A 14 55.60 5.89 -9.82
C HIS A 14 54.41 6.21 -8.92
N HIS A 15 53.43 6.98 -9.39
CA HIS A 15 52.17 7.14 -8.65
C HIS A 15 50.93 7.40 -9.53
N SER A 16 50.93 6.94 -10.79
CA SER A 16 49.76 7.05 -11.67
C SER A 16 48.91 5.77 -11.79
N PHE A 17 49.30 4.67 -11.14
CA PHE A 17 48.69 3.35 -11.40
C PHE A 17 47.53 2.95 -10.47
N SER A 18 47.24 3.71 -9.42
CA SER A 18 46.21 3.29 -8.43
C SER A 18 44.79 3.77 -8.75
N TRP A 19 44.61 4.85 -9.52
CA TRP A 19 43.28 5.47 -9.65
C TRP A 19 42.39 4.79 -10.70
N VAL A 20 43.00 4.22 -11.73
CA VAL A 20 42.28 3.43 -12.75
C VAL A 20 41.68 2.18 -12.11
N TRP A 21 42.42 1.49 -11.25
CA TRP A 21 41.95 0.28 -10.56
C TRP A 21 40.77 0.56 -9.62
N THR A 22 40.80 1.69 -8.89
CA THR A 22 39.66 2.07 -8.04
C THR A 22 38.41 2.36 -8.86
N PHE A 23 38.54 2.99 -10.03
CA PHE A 23 37.40 3.29 -10.89
C PHE A 23 36.75 2.00 -11.44
N PHE A 24 37.56 1.02 -11.84
CA PHE A 24 37.07 -0.29 -12.29
C PHE A 24 36.31 -1.04 -11.18
N LEU A 25 36.79 -1.01 -9.94
CA LEU A 25 36.12 -1.68 -8.83
C LEU A 25 34.74 -1.06 -8.49
N VAL A 26 34.63 0.28 -8.57
CA VAL A 26 33.36 0.98 -8.34
C VAL A 26 32.33 0.63 -9.43
N ILE A 27 32.75 0.64 -10.71
CA ILE A 27 31.86 0.27 -11.82
C ILE A 27 31.41 -1.19 -11.71
N LEU A 28 32.33 -2.10 -11.34
CA LEU A 28 32.00 -3.51 -11.15
C LEU A 28 30.99 -3.71 -10.02
N GLY A 29 31.15 -2.99 -8.90
CA GLY A 29 30.23 -3.02 -7.78
C GLY A 29 28.83 -2.52 -8.16
N LEU A 30 28.73 -1.40 -8.88
CA LEU A 30 27.46 -0.87 -9.36
C LEU A 30 26.76 -1.82 -10.35
N GLY A 31 27.53 -2.46 -11.23
CA GLY A 31 27.01 -3.45 -12.18
C GLY A 31 26.43 -4.68 -11.48
N LEU A 32 27.14 -5.24 -10.49
CA LEU A 32 26.65 -6.37 -9.69
C LEU A 32 25.41 -6.00 -8.86
N PHE A 33 25.37 -4.78 -8.31
CA PHE A 33 24.21 -4.29 -7.58
C PHE A 33 22.97 -4.16 -8.48
N ALA A 34 23.11 -3.53 -9.65
CA ALA A 34 22.03 -3.43 -10.63
C ALA A 34 21.55 -4.81 -11.11
N TYR A 35 22.48 -5.75 -11.33
CA TYR A 35 22.16 -7.13 -11.68
C TYR A 35 21.39 -7.85 -10.57
N GLY A 36 21.76 -7.65 -9.30
CA GLY A 36 21.04 -8.20 -8.15
C GLY A 36 19.59 -7.69 -8.07
N ILE A 37 19.38 -6.38 -8.26
CA ILE A 37 18.02 -5.80 -8.31
C ILE A 37 17.21 -6.40 -9.47
N TYR A 38 17.84 -6.56 -10.65
CA TYR A 38 17.19 -7.14 -11.82
C TYR A 38 16.70 -8.57 -11.55
N VAL A 39 17.56 -9.44 -10.97
CA VAL A 39 17.19 -10.82 -10.64
C VAL A 39 16.07 -10.87 -9.60
N LEU A 40 16.12 -10.03 -8.54
CA LEU A 40 15.06 -10.00 -7.52
C LEU A 40 13.71 -9.55 -8.08
N ARG A 41 13.70 -8.64 -9.07
CA ARG A 41 12.46 -8.22 -9.74
C ARG A 41 11.89 -9.30 -10.65
N PHE A 42 12.73 -10.06 -11.35
CA PHE A 42 12.27 -11.08 -12.31
C PHE A 42 11.98 -12.44 -11.66
N ALA A 43 12.67 -12.83 -10.60
CA ALA A 43 12.50 -14.14 -9.95
C ALA A 43 11.13 -14.33 -9.26
N LYS A 44 10.33 -13.26 -9.11
CA LYS A 44 8.98 -13.33 -8.51
C LYS A 44 7.85 -13.65 -9.50
N ARG A 45 8.11 -13.82 -10.81
CA ARG A 45 7.03 -14.04 -11.80
C ARG A 45 6.67 -15.50 -12.11
N ASP A 46 7.45 -16.50 -11.70
CA ASP A 46 7.28 -17.87 -12.21
C ASP A 46 6.84 -18.93 -11.17
N ASN A 47 6.45 -18.54 -9.95
CA ASN A 47 6.02 -19.49 -8.91
C ASN A 47 4.54 -19.31 -8.49
N ILE A 48 3.62 -19.38 -9.45
CA ILE A 48 2.21 -19.65 -9.17
C ILE A 48 1.81 -20.87 -9.99
N VAL A 49 2.24 -22.04 -9.50
CA VAL A 49 1.75 -23.36 -9.94
C VAL A 49 1.03 -23.99 -8.75
N GLU A 50 -0.29 -24.01 -8.86
CA GLU A 50 -1.16 -25.16 -8.65
C GLU A 50 -0.98 -25.99 -7.36
N SER A 51 -1.92 -25.80 -6.43
CA SER A 51 -2.42 -26.90 -5.61
C SER A 51 -3.92 -26.76 -5.41
N GLN A 52 -4.66 -27.32 -6.37
CA GLN A 52 -6.01 -27.80 -6.11
C GLN A 52 -5.93 -28.93 -5.08
N SER A 53 -6.64 -28.81 -3.96
CA SER A 53 -7.10 -29.98 -3.21
C SER A 53 -8.54 -29.76 -2.77
N LEU A 54 -9.42 -30.29 -3.62
CA LEU A 54 -10.77 -30.79 -3.39
C LEU A 54 -11.14 -30.98 -1.90
N VAL A 55 -12.07 -30.15 -1.40
CA VAL A 55 -13.08 -30.61 -0.44
C VAL A 55 -14.45 -30.40 -1.06
N GLU A 56 -15.05 -31.54 -1.32
CA GLU A 56 -16.30 -31.78 -1.99
C GLU A 56 -17.50 -31.38 -1.09
N LYS A 57 -18.40 -30.58 -1.67
CA LYS A 57 -19.87 -30.72 -1.61
C LYS A 57 -20.59 -30.26 -0.34
N SER A 58 -21.13 -29.05 -0.48
CA SER A 58 -22.49 -28.73 -0.03
C SER A 58 -23.14 -27.91 -1.15
N ARG A 59 -23.88 -28.57 -2.05
CA ARG A 59 -24.67 -27.89 -3.07
C ARG A 59 -25.90 -27.28 -2.39
N VAL A 60 -25.77 -26.04 -1.94
CA VAL A 60 -26.94 -25.16 -1.80
C VAL A 60 -27.26 -24.64 -3.19
N PHE A 61 -28.43 -25.01 -3.68
CA PHE A 61 -28.98 -24.55 -4.95
C PHE A 61 -29.38 -23.08 -4.78
N ILE A 62 -28.42 -22.18 -4.98
CA ILE A 62 -28.70 -20.75 -5.11
C ILE A 62 -29.10 -20.52 -6.57
N SER A 63 -30.33 -20.04 -6.74
CA SER A 63 -30.90 -19.57 -8.01
C SER A 63 -29.89 -18.67 -8.74
N PRO A 64 -29.65 -18.84 -10.05
CA PRO A 64 -28.79 -17.95 -10.80
C PRO A 64 -29.53 -16.63 -11.05
N GLU A 65 -29.60 -15.78 -10.04
CA GLU A 65 -29.90 -14.36 -10.23
C GLU A 65 -28.62 -13.67 -10.71
N ASN A 66 -28.52 -13.58 -12.02
CA ASN A 66 -27.62 -12.73 -12.79
C ASN A 66 -27.47 -11.32 -12.16
N LYS A 67 -26.30 -11.01 -11.56
CA LYS A 67 -25.83 -9.65 -11.22
C LYS A 67 -24.30 -9.65 -11.22
N ASN A 68 -23.69 -8.68 -11.92
CA ASN A 68 -22.28 -8.32 -11.80
C ASN A 68 -21.85 -8.30 -10.33
N ASP A 69 -21.03 -9.26 -9.90
CA ASP A 69 -20.49 -9.35 -8.54
C ASP A 69 -19.48 -8.23 -8.31
N SER A 70 -20.00 -7.04 -8.00
CA SER A 70 -19.19 -5.94 -7.50
C SER A 70 -18.97 -6.13 -6.01
N VAL A 71 -17.72 -6.37 -5.61
CA VAL A 71 -17.34 -6.45 -4.20
C VAL A 71 -17.04 -5.04 -3.72
N ARG A 72 -17.87 -4.54 -2.79
CA ARG A 72 -17.67 -3.28 -2.08
C ARG A 72 -17.16 -3.55 -0.66
N THR A 73 -16.18 -2.79 -0.20
CA THR A 73 -15.68 -2.83 1.18
C THR A 73 -15.50 -1.40 1.67
N GLU A 74 -15.92 -1.13 2.89
CA GLU A 74 -15.86 0.20 3.51
C GLU A 74 -15.10 0.10 4.84
N ILE A 75 -14.31 1.12 5.15
CA ILE A 75 -13.55 1.23 6.40
C ILE A 75 -13.73 2.61 7.01
N HIS A 76 -13.55 2.69 8.33
CA HIS A 76 -13.43 3.95 9.04
C HIS A 76 -11.97 4.42 9.10
N LEU A 77 -11.79 5.73 8.99
CA LEU A 77 -10.51 6.41 9.17
C LEU A 77 -10.54 7.19 10.48
N PHE A 78 -9.47 7.05 11.27
CA PHE A 78 -9.36 7.61 12.62
C PHE A 78 -8.30 8.71 12.69
N ASP A 79 -8.57 9.74 13.51
CA ASP A 79 -7.61 10.83 13.77
C ASP A 79 -6.34 10.29 14.44
N VAL A 80 -5.19 10.65 13.85
CA VAL A 80 -3.85 10.37 14.41
C VAL A 80 -3.06 11.65 14.71
N SER A 81 -3.68 12.82 14.47
CA SER A 81 -3.10 14.14 14.72
C SER A 81 -3.29 14.64 16.16
N GLY A 82 -4.17 13.97 16.93
CA GLY A 82 -4.62 14.42 18.25
C GLY A 82 -5.83 15.36 18.21
N GLY A 83 -6.47 15.50 17.05
CA GLY A 83 -7.69 16.26 16.83
C GLY A 83 -8.96 15.44 17.02
N SER A 84 -10.01 15.81 16.30
CA SER A 84 -11.31 15.14 16.29
C SER A 84 -11.78 14.80 14.88
N SER A 85 -10.84 14.62 13.96
CA SER A 85 -11.13 14.31 12.56
C SER A 85 -11.68 12.90 12.43
N SER A 86 -12.45 12.62 11.39
CA SER A 86 -12.89 11.26 11.08
C SER A 86 -13.21 11.13 9.60
N GLY A 87 -13.25 9.91 9.09
CA GLY A 87 -13.68 9.68 7.72
C GLY A 87 -14.06 8.24 7.44
N THR A 88 -14.46 8.01 6.20
CA THR A 88 -14.68 6.69 5.63
C THR A 88 -13.94 6.59 4.30
N MET A 89 -13.44 5.39 4.01
CA MET A 89 -12.96 5.02 2.69
C MET A 89 -13.72 3.80 2.20
N GLU A 90 -14.29 3.91 1.03
CA GLU A 90 -14.89 2.81 0.28
C GLU A 90 -13.93 2.37 -0.83
N ARG A 91 -13.77 1.06 -1.01
CA ARG A 91 -13.18 0.47 -2.21
C ARG A 91 -14.18 -0.46 -2.90
N GLN A 92 -14.20 -0.44 -4.23
CA GLN A 92 -15.11 -1.24 -5.02
C GLN A 92 -14.40 -1.80 -6.26
N TRP A 93 -14.52 -3.11 -6.49
CA TRP A 93 -14.16 -3.71 -7.77
C TRP A 93 -15.39 -3.80 -8.66
N LYS A 94 -15.36 -3.17 -9.83
CA LYS A 94 -16.46 -3.18 -10.79
C LYS A 94 -15.94 -2.94 -12.20
N ASP A 95 -16.49 -3.65 -13.19
CA ASP A 95 -16.16 -3.45 -14.61
C ASP A 95 -14.65 -3.53 -14.88
N HIS A 96 -13.97 -4.50 -14.24
CA HIS A 96 -12.51 -4.73 -14.30
C HIS A 96 -11.65 -3.55 -13.80
N ARG A 97 -12.20 -2.68 -12.95
CA ARG A 97 -11.49 -1.54 -12.36
C ARG A 97 -11.74 -1.48 -10.86
N MET A 98 -10.72 -1.09 -10.11
CA MET A 98 -10.84 -0.72 -8.70
C MET A 98 -11.20 0.77 -8.61
N SER A 99 -12.19 1.13 -7.81
CA SER A 99 -12.47 2.52 -7.45
C SER A 99 -12.35 2.72 -5.95
N TYR A 100 -11.98 3.94 -5.55
CA TYR A 100 -11.93 4.37 -4.17
C TYR A 100 -12.75 5.65 -4.01
N ARG A 101 -13.53 5.73 -2.93
CA ARG A 101 -14.27 6.93 -2.54
C ARG A 101 -14.00 7.24 -1.09
N LEU A 102 -13.49 8.44 -0.85
CA LEU A 102 -13.20 8.96 0.48
C LEU A 102 -14.19 10.06 0.84
N SER A 103 -14.67 10.04 2.08
CA SER A 103 -15.40 11.15 2.70
C SER A 103 -14.86 11.39 4.11
N ALA A 104 -14.54 12.64 4.45
CA ALA A 104 -13.91 12.97 5.72
C ALA A 104 -14.41 14.30 6.31
N MET A 105 -14.55 14.32 7.63
CA MET A 105 -14.71 15.53 8.44
C MET A 105 -13.32 15.93 8.94
N LEU A 106 -12.77 16.99 8.34
CA LEU A 106 -11.43 17.52 8.63
C LEU A 106 -11.54 19.01 8.97
N PRO A 107 -10.60 19.56 9.77
CA PRO A 107 -10.55 21.00 10.01
C PRO A 107 -10.45 21.81 8.72
N VAL A 108 -11.11 22.97 8.69
CA VAL A 108 -10.98 23.94 7.60
C VAL A 108 -9.54 24.48 7.57
N ILE A 109 -8.97 24.56 6.37
CA ILE A 109 -7.59 25.00 6.13
C ILE A 109 -7.53 26.20 5.17
N ASP A 110 -6.38 26.87 5.16
CA ASP A 110 -6.03 27.83 4.11
C ASP A 110 -5.62 27.08 2.83
N GLY A 111 -6.57 26.93 1.90
CA GLY A 111 -6.40 26.22 0.64
C GLY A 111 -5.38 26.83 -0.32
N GLU A 112 -4.89 28.05 -0.08
CA GLU A 112 -3.79 28.63 -0.85
C GLU A 112 -2.42 28.08 -0.40
N LYS A 113 -2.32 27.64 0.86
CA LYS A 113 -1.06 27.18 1.47
C LYS A 113 -1.00 25.69 1.71
N ASN A 114 -2.14 25.05 1.92
CA ASN A 114 -2.21 23.64 2.26
C ASN A 114 -3.29 22.93 1.47
N THR A 115 -3.19 21.61 1.39
CA THR A 115 -4.21 20.72 0.85
C THR A 115 -4.25 19.44 1.67
N TYR A 116 -5.39 18.75 1.66
CA TYR A 116 -5.45 17.38 2.16
C TYR A 116 -5.24 16.44 1.00
N GLU A 117 -4.41 15.42 1.18
CA GLU A 117 -4.12 14.42 0.15
C GLU A 117 -4.35 13.01 0.69
N ALA A 118 -4.95 12.15 -0.13
CA ALA A 118 -5.17 10.76 0.20
C ALA A 118 -4.09 9.87 -0.42
N TRP A 119 -3.62 8.91 0.36
CA TRP A 119 -2.57 7.97 -0.01
C TRP A 119 -3.00 6.54 0.25
N LEU A 120 -2.59 5.65 -0.65
CA LEU A 120 -2.67 4.22 -0.47
C LEU A 120 -1.29 3.67 -0.18
N VAL A 121 -1.19 2.79 0.83
CA VAL A 121 0.07 2.22 1.31
C VAL A 121 -0.02 0.70 1.35
N GLN A 122 1.00 0.06 0.77
CA GLN A 122 1.27 -1.36 0.82
C GLN A 122 2.46 -1.61 1.76
N LYS A 123 2.32 -2.59 2.67
CA LYS A 123 3.38 -2.90 3.66
C LYS A 123 4.52 -3.75 3.09
N ALA A 124 4.21 -4.70 2.20
CA ALA A 124 5.18 -5.68 1.70
C ALA A 124 4.86 -6.14 0.24
N PRO A 125 5.76 -5.89 -0.73
CA PRO A 125 6.87 -4.92 -0.65
C PRO A 125 6.35 -3.53 -0.27
N PHE A 126 7.17 -2.74 0.42
CA PHE A 126 6.75 -1.38 0.79
C PHE A 126 6.58 -0.55 -0.48
N ASP A 127 5.37 -0.05 -0.70
CA ASP A 127 5.00 0.81 -1.82
C ASP A 127 3.87 1.74 -1.39
N PHE A 128 3.77 2.90 -2.03
CA PHE A 128 2.69 3.85 -1.78
C PHE A 128 2.46 4.74 -3.00
N PHE A 129 1.23 5.21 -3.16
CA PHE A 129 0.91 6.21 -4.17
C PHE A 129 -0.22 7.13 -3.72
N SER A 130 -0.25 8.32 -4.32
CA SER A 130 -1.29 9.31 -4.10
C SER A 130 -2.55 8.97 -4.90
N LEU A 131 -3.70 9.06 -4.24
CA LEU A 131 -5.01 9.10 -4.88
C LEU A 131 -5.29 10.51 -5.41
N GLY A 132 -4.80 11.53 -4.70
CA GLY A 132 -4.88 12.93 -5.08
C GLY A 132 -5.47 13.81 -3.97
N GLU A 133 -5.59 15.10 -4.29
CA GLU A 133 -6.11 16.11 -3.38
C GLU A 133 -7.62 15.90 -3.09
N LEU A 134 -8.01 16.11 -1.84
CA LEU A 134 -9.40 16.14 -1.43
C LEU A 134 -10.01 17.49 -1.77
N THR A 135 -11.30 17.49 -2.10
CA THR A 135 -12.08 18.70 -2.35
C THR A 135 -13.22 18.80 -1.35
N MET A 136 -13.46 20.01 -0.82
CA MET A 136 -14.56 20.25 0.11
C MET A 136 -15.85 20.48 -0.67
N ASN A 137 -16.92 19.79 -0.30
CA ASN A 137 -18.25 19.97 -0.90
C ASN A 137 -19.05 21.09 -0.19
N GLU A 138 -20.31 21.30 -0.61
CA GLU A 138 -21.20 22.32 -0.03
C GLU A 138 -21.59 22.04 1.42
N ASP A 139 -21.48 20.79 1.88
CA ASP A 139 -21.79 20.34 3.25
C ASP A 139 -20.55 20.35 4.17
N GLU A 140 -19.45 21.01 3.76
CA GLU A 140 -18.17 21.06 4.48
C GLU A 140 -17.53 19.67 4.70
N ILE A 141 -17.86 18.70 3.86
CA ILE A 141 -17.26 17.36 3.84
C ILE A 141 -16.15 17.33 2.80
N TRP A 142 -14.98 16.86 3.19
CA TRP A 142 -13.85 16.64 2.29
C TRP A 142 -14.03 15.31 1.58
N MET A 143 -13.95 15.32 0.25
CA MET A 143 -14.21 14.15 -0.58
C MET A 143 -13.12 13.94 -1.62
N HIS A 144 -12.92 12.69 -1.99
CA HIS A 144 -12.11 12.31 -3.13
C HIS A 144 -12.67 11.04 -3.80
N GLU A 145 -12.65 11.00 -5.13
CA GLU A 145 -12.99 9.82 -5.90
C GLU A 145 -11.86 9.49 -6.86
N TRP A 146 -11.42 8.23 -6.83
CA TRP A 146 -10.34 7.74 -7.67
C TRP A 146 -10.75 6.47 -8.40
N ASN A 147 -10.29 6.33 -9.63
CA ASN A 147 -10.51 5.14 -10.45
C ASN A 147 -9.17 4.61 -10.96
N GLY A 148 -8.97 3.32 -10.73
CA GLY A 148 -7.80 2.62 -11.17
C GLY A 148 -7.81 2.32 -12.67
N GLU A 149 -6.62 1.95 -13.13
CA GLU A 149 -6.43 1.35 -14.44
C GLU A 149 -7.20 0.03 -14.56
N GLU A 150 -7.62 -0.28 -15.78
CA GLU A 150 -8.30 -1.54 -16.10
C GLU A 150 -7.38 -2.74 -15.88
N GLU A 151 -7.93 -3.82 -15.32
CA GLU A 151 -7.23 -5.07 -15.00
C GLU A 151 -6.06 -4.94 -14.02
N LYS A 152 -5.82 -3.75 -13.44
CA LYS A 152 -4.77 -3.54 -12.44
C LYS A 152 -5.30 -3.75 -11.03
N GLU A 153 -4.62 -4.62 -10.29
CA GLU A 153 -4.95 -4.94 -8.91
C GLU A 153 -4.34 -3.93 -7.93
N TYR A 154 -5.16 -3.43 -7.02
CA TYR A 154 -4.76 -2.51 -5.94
C TYR A 154 -5.09 -3.07 -4.55
N GLU A 155 -5.53 -4.33 -4.46
CA GLU A 155 -6.00 -4.94 -3.21
C GLU A 155 -4.93 -5.03 -2.12
N THR A 156 -3.66 -5.12 -2.54
CA THR A 156 -2.48 -5.16 -1.66
C THR A 156 -2.19 -3.83 -0.96
N TYR A 157 -2.81 -2.74 -1.40
CA TYR A 157 -2.79 -1.45 -0.72
C TYR A 157 -3.87 -1.42 0.37
N GLU A 158 -3.53 -2.03 1.50
CA GLU A 158 -4.45 -2.24 2.61
C GLU A 158 -4.61 -1.00 3.49
N THR A 159 -3.64 -0.07 3.49
CA THR A 159 -3.64 1.07 4.40
C THR A 159 -3.96 2.36 3.66
N VAL A 160 -4.85 3.15 4.23
CA VAL A 160 -5.25 4.48 3.75
C VAL A 160 -4.71 5.52 4.71
N ILE A 161 -4.10 6.56 4.17
CA ILE A 161 -3.59 7.69 4.96
C ILE A 161 -4.11 8.98 4.32
N VAL A 162 -4.59 9.90 5.14
CA VAL A 162 -4.86 11.28 4.72
C VAL A 162 -3.85 12.18 5.40
N THR A 163 -3.16 13.00 4.61
CA THR A 163 -2.14 13.92 5.09
C THR A 163 -2.58 15.37 4.91
N LEU A 164 -2.02 16.27 5.72
CA LEU A 164 -2.05 17.71 5.52
C LEU A 164 -0.74 18.13 4.84
N GLU A 165 -0.83 18.43 3.55
CA GLU A 165 0.30 18.80 2.71
C GLU A 165 0.42 20.31 2.61
N SER A 166 1.65 20.82 2.65
CA SER A 166 1.93 22.20 2.25
C SER A 166 2.04 22.27 0.73
N LYS A 167 1.52 23.33 0.12
CA LYS A 167 1.67 23.59 -1.32
C LYS A 167 3.06 24.13 -1.62
N ASP A 168 4.07 23.30 -1.36
CA ASP A 168 5.46 23.52 -1.73
C ASP A 168 5.88 22.55 -2.87
N GLU A 169 7.15 22.57 -3.26
CA GLU A 169 7.68 21.68 -4.30
C GLU A 169 8.13 20.32 -3.74
N ASN A 170 7.77 19.96 -2.51
CA ASN A 170 8.15 18.70 -1.88
C ASN A 170 7.10 17.60 -2.17
N PRO A 171 7.45 16.53 -2.90
CA PRO A 171 6.49 15.48 -3.26
C PRO A 171 6.32 14.40 -2.17
N ALA A 172 7.01 14.50 -1.04
CA ALA A 172 6.93 13.51 0.03
C ALA A 172 5.73 13.76 0.94
N PRO A 173 5.00 12.71 1.37
CA PRO A 173 3.90 12.86 2.32
C PRO A 173 4.33 13.60 3.59
N SER A 174 3.54 14.57 4.01
CA SER A 174 3.75 15.42 5.18
C SER A 174 3.07 14.82 6.42
N SER A 175 2.24 15.59 7.12
CA SER A 175 1.70 15.24 8.43
C SER A 175 0.45 14.39 8.30
N HIS A 176 0.44 13.20 8.90
CA HIS A 176 -0.72 12.32 8.91
C HIS A 176 -1.84 12.91 9.77
N VAL A 177 -3.06 12.86 9.26
CA VAL A 177 -4.26 13.36 9.94
C VAL A 177 -5.24 12.22 10.18
N LEU A 178 -5.51 11.40 9.17
CA LEU A 178 -6.35 10.21 9.28
C LEU A 178 -5.61 8.96 8.82
N GLU A 179 -5.86 7.85 9.49
CA GLU A 179 -5.39 6.52 9.07
C GLU A 179 -6.50 5.48 9.18
N GLY A 180 -6.48 4.49 8.28
CA GLY A 180 -7.35 3.33 8.33
C GLY A 180 -6.80 2.14 7.55
N VAL A 181 -7.33 0.95 7.81
CA VAL A 181 -6.87 -0.30 7.20
C VAL A 181 -8.05 -1.13 6.70
N PHE A 182 -7.97 -1.58 5.44
CA PHE A 182 -8.84 -2.62 4.88
C PHE A 182 -8.44 -3.97 5.46
N ASP A 183 -8.98 -4.32 6.63
CA ASP A 183 -8.73 -5.61 7.23
C ASP A 183 -9.61 -6.69 6.56
N GLU A 184 -9.00 -7.69 5.92
CA GLU A 184 -9.72 -8.81 5.30
C GLU A 184 -10.47 -9.68 6.33
N LYS A 185 -10.10 -9.56 7.61
CA LYS A 185 -10.55 -10.48 8.67
C LYS A 185 -11.95 -10.19 9.21
N GLU A 186 -12.51 -9.01 8.99
CA GLU A 186 -13.84 -8.70 9.53
C GLU A 186 -14.98 -9.44 8.80
N LYS A 187 -14.74 -9.97 7.59
CA LYS A 187 -15.76 -10.75 6.85
C LYS A 187 -16.03 -12.16 7.39
N PHE A 188 -15.24 -12.67 8.34
CA PHE A 188 -15.42 -14.03 8.88
C PHE A 188 -15.89 -14.11 10.34
N SER A 189 -16.01 -12.99 11.08
CA SER A 189 -16.35 -13.02 12.51
C SER A 189 -17.86 -12.94 12.83
N GLU A 190 -18.74 -12.66 11.86
CA GLU A 190 -20.18 -12.50 12.15
C GLU A 190 -21.03 -13.77 11.99
N LYS A 191 -20.50 -14.88 11.46
CA LYS A 191 -21.17 -16.18 11.58
C LYS A 191 -20.86 -16.82 12.94
N LYS A 192 -21.25 -16.14 14.03
CA LYS A 192 -21.47 -16.81 15.31
C LYS A 192 -22.61 -17.79 15.12
N PHE A 193 -22.24 -19.06 15.06
CA PHE A 193 -23.08 -20.24 15.17
C PHE A 193 -24.24 -19.98 16.14
N VAL A 194 -25.47 -19.89 15.61
CA VAL A 194 -26.67 -20.02 16.44
C VAL A 194 -26.82 -21.51 16.66
N PRO A 195 -26.55 -22.08 17.86
CA PRO A 195 -26.87 -23.47 18.10
C PRO A 195 -28.39 -23.62 17.94
N LEU A 196 -28.79 -24.49 17.01
CA LEU A 196 -30.16 -24.96 16.91
C LEU A 196 -30.53 -25.59 18.26
N SER A 197 -31.33 -24.89 19.04
CA SER A 197 -31.98 -25.45 20.21
C SER A 197 -32.95 -26.53 19.73
N ASP A 198 -32.58 -27.78 19.94
CA ASP A 198 -33.45 -28.95 19.86
C ASP A 198 -34.56 -28.82 20.91
N GLU A 199 -35.66 -28.15 20.55
CA GLU A 199 -36.94 -28.32 21.25
C GLU A 199 -37.74 -29.43 20.59
N GLY A 200 -37.36 -30.66 20.92
CA GLY A 200 -38.07 -31.88 20.57
C GLY A 200 -38.35 -32.72 21.81
N SER A 201 -38.98 -32.15 22.84
CA SER A 201 -39.50 -32.95 23.96
C SER A 201 -40.90 -33.44 23.64
N VAL A 202 -40.94 -34.60 22.99
CA VAL A 202 -42.07 -35.51 22.87
C VAL A 202 -42.64 -35.82 24.25
N GLY A 203 -43.86 -35.36 24.53
CA GLY A 203 -44.67 -35.83 25.65
C GLY A 203 -45.70 -36.83 25.16
N THR A 204 -45.45 -38.12 25.37
CA THR A 204 -46.38 -39.22 25.09
C THR A 204 -46.93 -39.81 26.40
N VAL A 205 -48.26 -40.05 26.39
CA VAL A 205 -49.06 -41.06 27.12
C VAL A 205 -49.21 -40.94 28.65
N ALA A 206 -50.46 -40.84 29.14
CA ALA A 206 -51.18 -41.97 29.75
C ALA A 206 -52.59 -41.60 30.27
N ASP A 207 -53.55 -42.46 29.90
CA ASP A 207 -54.89 -42.80 30.46
C ASP A 207 -55.93 -41.72 30.80
#